data_AF-A0A377UU57-F1
#
_entry.id   AF-A0A377UU57-F1
#
_cell.length_a   1.000
_cell.length_b   1.000
_cell.length_c   1.000
_cell.angle_alpha   90.00
_cell.angle_beta   90.00
_cell.angle_gamma   90.00
#
_symmetry.space_group_name_H-M   'P 1'
#
loop_
_entity.id
_entity.type
_entity.pdbx_description
1 polymer ?
#
loop_
_entity_poly.entity_id
_entity_poly.type
_entity_poly.pdbx_seq_one_letter_code
_entity_poly.pdbx_strand_id
1 'polypeptide(L)'
;MPISLRLVFATTEDIHSTFLTTFLRRIPILVSLPDLQHRSREEKEALTLQFFWQEARTLAARLQLTPRLLQVLTQYVYRGNVGELKNVVKYAVASAWARSPVAKC
;
A
#
# COMPACT_ATOMS: atom_id res chain seq x y z
N MET A 1 16.47 26.60 -25.78
CA MET A 1 15.74 25.34 -26.07
C MET A 1 14.55 25.25 -25.13
N PRO A 2 13.34 24.89 -25.60
CA PRO A 2 12.22 24.66 -24.71
C PRO A 2 12.48 23.40 -23.88
N ILE A 3 12.20 23.49 -22.58
CA ILE A 3 12.35 22.40 -21.62
C ILE A 3 10.98 21.73 -21.45
N SER A 4 10.91 20.42 -21.66
CA SER A 4 9.70 19.62 -21.45
C SER A 4 9.74 18.96 -20.07
N LEU A 5 8.85 19.39 -19.18
CA LEU A 5 8.74 18.86 -17.81
C LEU A 5 7.30 18.48 -17.48
N ARG A 6 7.13 17.40 -16.72
CA ARG A 6 5.87 17.00 -16.10
C ARG A 6 6.02 17.08 -14.59
N LEU A 7 5.17 17.87 -13.94
CA LEU A 7 5.14 18.00 -12.49
C LEU A 7 4.01 17.15 -11.92
N VAL A 8 4.28 16.43 -10.84
CA VAL A 8 3.31 15.62 -10.09
C VAL A 8 3.47 15.96 -8.62
N PHE A 9 2.37 16.32 -7.97
CA PHE A 9 2.34 16.71 -6.56
C PHE A 9 1.43 15.77 -5.78
N ALA A 10 1.69 15.61 -4.49
CA ALA A 10 0.85 14.87 -3.57
C ALA A 10 0.78 15.62 -2.23
N THR A 11 -0.41 15.63 -1.62
CA THR A 11 -0.64 16.20 -0.29
C THR A 11 -1.70 15.38 0.44
N THR A 12 -1.63 15.36 1.77
CA THR A 12 -2.64 14.78 2.67
C THR A 12 -3.57 15.84 3.26
N GLU A 13 -3.27 17.12 3.05
CA GLU A 13 -4.09 18.22 3.53
C GLU A 13 -5.22 18.56 2.55
N ASP A 14 -6.30 19.15 3.07
CA ASP A 14 -7.37 19.67 2.23
C ASP A 14 -6.86 20.86 1.40
N ILE A 15 -6.87 20.66 0.08
CA ILE A 15 -6.31 21.63 -0.85
C ILE A 15 -7.08 22.95 -0.90
N HIS A 16 -8.38 22.95 -0.56
CA HIS A 16 -9.20 24.15 -0.62
C HIS A 16 -9.01 25.06 0.59
N SER A 17 -8.50 24.53 1.71
CA SER A 17 -8.16 25.31 2.89
C SER A 17 -6.69 25.72 2.91
N THR A 18 -5.78 24.90 2.38
CA THR A 18 -4.33 25.18 2.41
C THR A 18 -3.83 26.02 1.23
N PHE A 19 -4.37 25.85 0.01
CA PHE A 19 -3.81 26.49 -1.19
C PHE A 19 -4.64 27.66 -1.73
N LEU A 20 -3.94 28.63 -2.33
CA LEU A 20 -4.58 29.71 -3.07
C LEU A 20 -5.37 29.16 -4.27
N THR A 21 -6.59 29.66 -4.45
CA THR A 21 -7.45 29.28 -5.58
C THR A 21 -6.78 29.54 -6.94
N THR A 22 -5.97 30.60 -7.05
CA THR A 22 -5.21 30.93 -8.26
C THR A 22 -4.08 29.96 -8.58
N PHE A 23 -3.51 29.33 -7.54
CA PHE A 23 -2.54 28.25 -7.71
C PHE A 23 -3.23 26.98 -8.22
N LEU A 24 -4.35 26.59 -7.61
CA LEU A 24 -5.11 25.40 -8.02
C LEU A 24 -5.63 25.48 -9.46
N ARG A 25 -6.01 26.67 -9.95
CA ARG A 25 -6.40 26.86 -11.36
C ARG A 25 -5.31 26.51 -12.38
N ARG A 26 -4.05 26.41 -11.96
CA ARG A 26 -2.90 26.03 -12.82
C ARG A 26 -2.59 24.54 -12.75
N ILE A 27 -3.34 23.78 -11.96
CA ILE A 27 -3.24 22.32 -11.83
C ILE A 27 -4.54 21.74 -12.41
N PRO A 28 -4.58 21.44 -13.72
CA PRO A 28 -5.82 21.04 -14.39
C PRO A 28 -6.31 19.63 -14.03
N ILE A 29 -5.43 18.79 -13.47
CA ILE A 29 -5.73 17.40 -13.11
C ILE A 29 -5.58 17.26 -11.60
N LEU A 30 -6.71 17.05 -10.92
CA LEU A 30 -6.78 16.69 -9.51
C LEU A 30 -7.33 15.26 -9.40
N VAL A 31 -6.66 14.44 -8.59
CA VAL A 31 -7.10 13.07 -8.29
C VAL A 31 -7.09 12.89 -6.78
N SER A 32 -8.26 12.54 -6.23
CA SER A 32 -8.39 12.18 -4.82
C SER A 32 -8.20 10.69 -4.65
N LEU A 33 -7.24 10.29 -3.82
CA LEU A 33 -7.00 8.89 -3.49
C LEU A 33 -7.76 8.54 -2.20
N PRO A 34 -8.66 7.53 -2.22
CA PRO A 34 -9.35 7.12 -1.01
C PRO A 34 -8.41 6.35 -0.07
N ASP A 35 -8.70 6.45 1.22
CA ASP A 35 -8.07 5.60 2.22
C ASP A 35 -8.35 4.12 1.95
N LEU A 36 -7.43 3.25 2.36
CA LEU A 36 -7.59 1.80 2.22
C LEU A 36 -8.91 1.26 2.78
N GLN A 37 -9.48 1.91 3.79
CA GLN A 37 -10.76 1.52 4.41
C GLN A 37 -11.96 1.79 3.50
N HIS A 38 -11.86 2.78 2.61
CA HIS A 38 -12.89 3.16 1.67
C HIS A 38 -12.74 2.47 0.31
N ARG A 39 -11.67 1.68 0.11
CA ARG A 39 -11.46 0.87 -1.09
C ARG A 39 -12.30 -0.40 -1.05
N SER A 40 -12.56 -0.99 -2.22
CA SER A 40 -13.31 -2.24 -2.29
C SER A 40 -12.56 -3.38 -1.61
N ARG A 41 -13.32 -4.39 -1.19
CA ARG A 41 -12.76 -5.58 -0.56
C ARG A 41 -11.78 -6.29 -1.50
N GLU A 42 -12.12 -6.34 -2.78
CA GLU A 42 -11.36 -6.97 -3.86
C GLU A 42 -10.02 -6.24 -4.07
N GLU A 43 -10.02 -4.90 -4.07
CA GLU A 43 -8.81 -4.11 -4.21
C GLU A 43 -7.87 -4.32 -3.01
N LYS A 44 -8.42 -4.33 -1.80
CA LYS A 44 -7.65 -4.58 -0.58
C LYS A 44 -7.06 -5.98 -0.53
N GLU A 45 -7.80 -6.98 -0.97
CA GLU A 45 -7.29 -8.35 -1.12
C GLU A 45 -6.19 -8.43 -2.17
N ALA A 46 -6.38 -7.79 -3.34
CA ALA A 46 -5.37 -7.73 -4.39
C ALA A 46 -4.07 -7.06 -3.90
N LEU A 47 -4.16 -5.94 -3.17
CA LEU A 47 -3.02 -5.29 -2.54
C LEU A 47 -2.31 -6.21 -1.54
N THR A 48 -3.08 -6.92 -0.72
CA THR A 48 -2.54 -7.86 0.27
C THR A 48 -1.76 -8.99 -0.42
N LEU A 49 -2.33 -9.61 -1.45
CA LEU A 49 -1.68 -10.64 -2.25
C LEU A 49 -0.43 -10.11 -2.97
N GLN A 50 -0.49 -8.90 -3.51
CA GLN A 50 0.65 -8.25 -4.14
C GLN A 50 1.81 -8.06 -3.14
N PHE A 51 1.54 -7.66 -1.91
CA PHE A 51 2.59 -7.53 -0.88
C PHE A 51 3.19 -8.88 -0.50
N PHE A 52 2.38 -9.92 -0.31
CA PHE A 52 2.92 -11.26 -0.09
C PHE A 52 3.78 -11.75 -1.26
N TRP A 53 3.37 -11.46 -2.49
CA TRP A 53 4.13 -11.82 -3.67
C TRP A 53 5.48 -11.08 -3.75
N GLN A 54 5.51 -9.79 -3.39
CA GLN A 54 6.75 -9.02 -3.30
C GLN A 54 7.71 -9.60 -2.24
N GLU A 55 7.20 -9.96 -1.06
CA GLU A 55 8.00 -10.59 0.00
C GLU A 55 8.50 -11.99 -0.42
N ALA A 56 7.65 -12.81 -1.05
CA ALA A 56 8.03 -14.12 -1.60
C ALA A 56 9.19 -14.00 -2.60
N ARG A 57 9.13 -12.99 -3.49
CA ARG A 57 10.22 -12.69 -4.44
C ARG A 57 11.49 -12.23 -3.75
N THR A 58 11.36 -11.41 -2.70
CA THR A 58 12.50 -10.89 -1.94
C THR A 58 13.24 -12.00 -1.20
N LEU A 59 12.50 -12.98 -0.67
CA LEU A 59 13.06 -14.15 0.02
C LEU A 59 13.46 -15.30 -0.93
N ALA A 60 13.15 -15.20 -2.22
CA ALA A 60 13.23 -16.31 -3.18
C ALA A 60 12.58 -17.60 -2.66
N ALA A 61 11.46 -17.46 -1.93
CA ALA A 61 10.81 -18.54 -1.22
C ALA A 61 9.33 -18.63 -1.55
N ARG A 62 8.80 -19.85 -1.58
CA ARG A 62 7.37 -20.08 -1.77
C ARG A 62 6.62 -19.84 -0.45
N LEU A 63 5.78 -18.82 -0.41
CA LEU A 63 4.86 -18.59 0.69
C LEU A 63 3.58 -19.41 0.50
N GLN A 64 3.05 -19.98 1.58
CA GLN A 64 1.73 -20.62 1.59
C GLN A 64 0.83 -19.80 2.52
N LEU A 65 -0.24 -19.24 1.95
CA LEU A 65 -1.18 -18.39 2.68
C LEU A 65 -2.44 -19.20 2.99
N THR A 66 -2.96 -19.07 4.21
CA THR A 66 -4.23 -19.69 4.57
C THR A 66 -5.39 -18.74 4.23
N PRO A 67 -6.57 -19.27 3.83
CA PRO A 67 -7.75 -18.43 3.57
C PRO A 67 -8.13 -17.57 4.77
N ARG A 68 -7.95 -18.09 5.99
CA ARG A 68 -8.22 -17.37 7.24
C ARG A 68 -7.32 -16.14 7.40
N LEU A 69 -6.05 -16.23 7.04
CA LEU A 69 -5.11 -15.10 7.09
C LEU A 69 -5.59 -13.98 6.16
N LEU A 70 -5.92 -14.31 4.90
CA LEU A 70 -6.44 -13.34 3.94
C LEU A 70 -7.74 -12.70 4.44
N GLN A 71 -8.66 -13.48 4.98
CA GLN A 71 -9.90 -12.95 5.55
C GLN A 71 -9.64 -11.94 6.66
N VAL A 72 -8.75 -12.25 7.61
CA VAL A 72 -8.41 -11.36 8.73
C VAL A 72 -7.78 -10.06 8.23
N LEU A 73 -6.81 -10.15 7.30
CA LEU A 73 -6.14 -8.98 6.75
C LEU A 73 -7.11 -8.10 5.95
N THR A 74 -7.99 -8.70 5.17
CA THR A 74 -8.99 -7.96 4.39
C THR A 74 -10.04 -7.28 5.30
N GLN A 75 -10.40 -7.87 6.44
CA GLN A 75 -11.38 -7.29 7.37
C GLN A 75 -10.78 -6.27 8.36
N TYR A 76 -9.47 -6.27 8.58
CA TYR A 76 -8.81 -5.41 9.55
C TYR A 76 -8.85 -3.92 9.14
N VAL A 77 -9.04 -3.03 10.11
CA VAL A 77 -9.07 -1.57 9.86
C VAL A 77 -7.67 -0.98 10.06
N TYR A 78 -7.00 -0.64 8.96
CA TYR A 78 -5.65 -0.06 8.96
C TYR A 78 -5.73 1.46 9.12
N ARG A 79 -5.26 2.00 10.25
CA ARG A 79 -5.17 3.45 10.51
C ARG A 79 -4.01 4.09 9.75
N GLY A 80 -2.90 3.37 9.56
CA GLY A 80 -1.78 3.76 8.73
C GLY A 80 -1.93 3.36 7.25
N ASN A 81 -3.18 3.12 6.81
CA ASN A 81 -3.56 2.94 5.41
C ASN A 81 -2.73 1.82 4.72
N VAL A 82 -2.40 1.96 3.43
CA VAL A 82 -1.60 0.97 2.67
C VAL A 82 -0.23 0.69 3.31
N GLY A 83 0.38 1.69 3.93
CA GLY A 83 1.69 1.53 4.59
C GLY A 83 1.65 0.56 5.76
N GLU A 84 0.62 0.65 6.60
CA GLU A 84 0.41 -0.28 7.70
C GLU A 84 0.13 -1.71 7.21
N LEU A 85 -0.74 -1.88 6.21
CA LEU A 85 -1.00 -3.19 5.61
C LEU A 85 0.29 -3.85 5.12
N LYS A 86 1.13 -3.11 4.39
CA LYS A 86 2.42 -3.60 3.90
C LYS A 86 3.33 -4.03 5.06
N ASN A 87 3.41 -3.23 6.11
CA ASN A 87 4.23 -3.55 7.29
C ASN A 87 3.72 -4.81 8.01
N VAL A 88 2.41 -4.96 8.19
CA VAL A 88 1.80 -6.15 8.78
C VAL A 88 2.15 -7.40 7.97
N VAL A 89 2.05 -7.34 6.63
CA VAL A 89 2.47 -8.44 5.74
C VAL A 89 3.95 -8.76 5.93
N LYS A 90 4.83 -7.75 5.92
CA LYS A 90 6.27 -7.93 6.12
C LYS A 90 6.58 -8.60 7.47
N TYR A 91 5.96 -8.14 8.55
CA TYR A 91 6.13 -8.75 9.88
C TYR A 91 5.60 -10.18 9.94
N ALA A 92 4.45 -10.46 9.32
CA ALA A 92 3.91 -11.81 9.24
C ALA A 92 4.86 -12.78 8.53
N VAL A 93 5.42 -12.35 7.39
CA VAL A 93 6.40 -13.14 6.64
C VAL A 93 7.70 -13.32 7.42
N ALA A 94 8.28 -12.25 7.98
CA ALA A 94 9.51 -12.32 8.77
C ALA A 94 9.35 -13.24 9.99
N SER A 95 8.21 -13.16 10.69
CA SER A 95 7.91 -14.02 11.83
C SER A 95 7.78 -15.49 11.44
N ALA A 96 7.15 -15.77 10.29
CA ALA A 96 7.04 -17.13 9.78
C ALA A 96 8.39 -17.68 9.32
N TRP A 97 9.21 -16.84 8.66
CA TRP A 97 10.55 -17.19 8.22
C TRP A 97 11.48 -17.53 9.38
N ALA A 98 11.50 -16.70 10.43
CA ALA A 98 12.33 -16.92 11.62
C ALA A 98 12.00 -18.23 12.38
N ARG A 99 10.77 -18.72 12.25
CA ARG A 99 10.34 -20.02 12.82
C ARG A 99 10.57 -21.20 11.88
N SER A 100 10.84 -20.95 10.60
CA SER A 100 11.07 -22.01 9.62
C SER A 100 12.42 -22.68 9.86
N PRO A 101 12.51 -24.02 9.84
CA PRO A 101 13.78 -24.74 9.96
C PRO A 101 14.77 -24.42 8.82
N VAL A 102 14.28 -23.87 7.70
CA VAL A 102 15.11 -23.43 6.55
C VAL A 102 15.98 -22.20 6.88
N ALA A 103 15.59 -21.39 7.86
CA ALA A 103 16.32 -20.17 8.24
C ALA A 103 17.51 -20.42 9.18
N LYS A 104 17.77 -21.67 9.59
CA LYS A 104 18.81 -22.04 10.56
C LYS A 104 20.07 -22.67 9.94
N CYS A 105 20.22 -22.63 8.61
CA CYS A 105 21.47 -23.00 7.96
C CYS A 105 22.39 -21.78 7.82
#